data_AF-A0A1H1AE10-F1
#
_entry.id   AF-A0A1H1AE10-F1
#
_cell.length_a   1.000
_cell.length_b   1.000
_cell.length_c   1.000
_cell.angle_alpha   90.00
_cell.angle_beta   90.00
_cell.angle_gamma   90.00
#
_symmetry.space_group_name_H-M   'P 1'
#
loop_
_entity.id
_entity.type
_entity.pdbx_description
1 polymer ?
#
loop_
_entity_poly.entity_id
_entity_poly.type
_entity_poly.pdbx_seq_one_letter_code
_entity_poly.pdbx_strand_id
1 'polypeptide(L)'
;MVPGSGLALLALLALVPGWLFLQLRRRHAPLQQSAGLGQLLEVLAVGLATTGIAGVVLAFLPHRWVPFLVDLQAWADLGGSYATANPRRILATATVLLVLASLLAWTGDRVFRRQRTELYLGPGAWVHALRERPKGTVPYLGLALQDGTLVEGLMHSCSLEASETRDVALMAPIRVTPPTATEANTVDMQRLVVPEREIRYITVLHLPEASPAGR
;
A
#
# COMPACT_ATOMS: atom_id res chain seq x y z
N MET A 1 1.11 41.81 8.16
CA MET A 1 2.37 41.05 8.40
C MET A 1 2.02 39.57 8.32
N VAL A 2 2.64 38.88 7.36
CA VAL A 2 2.10 37.70 6.66
C VAL A 2 1.89 36.49 7.58
N PRO A 3 0.66 36.17 8.01
CA PRO A 3 0.35 34.94 8.75
C PRO A 3 0.49 33.69 7.85
N GLY A 4 0.54 33.89 6.53
CA GLY A 4 0.58 32.83 5.53
C GLY A 4 1.95 32.16 5.33
N SER A 5 3.07 32.80 5.67
CA SER A 5 4.41 32.24 5.38
C SER A 5 4.77 31.11 6.35
N GLY A 6 4.40 31.23 7.63
CA GLY A 6 4.61 30.17 8.63
C GLY A 6 3.75 28.94 8.37
N LEU A 7 2.47 29.15 8.01
CA LEU A 7 1.57 28.07 7.62
C LEU A 7 2.01 27.37 6.33
N ALA A 8 2.48 28.11 5.33
CA ALA A 8 3.02 27.53 4.10
C ALA A 8 4.27 26.68 4.37
N LEU A 9 5.17 27.15 5.24
CA LEU A 9 6.38 26.39 5.63
C LEU A 9 6.00 25.09 6.36
N LEU A 10 5.05 25.17 7.30
CA LEU A 10 4.54 24.00 8.01
C LEU A 10 3.86 23.00 7.06
N ALA A 11 3.06 23.49 6.12
CA ALA A 11 2.42 22.65 5.10
C ALA A 11 3.46 21.96 4.22
N LEU A 12 4.53 22.67 3.84
CA LEU A 12 5.62 22.12 3.02
C LEU A 12 6.45 21.08 3.79
N LEU A 13 6.72 21.33 5.07
CA LEU A 13 7.38 20.39 5.99
C LEU A 13 6.54 19.13 6.23
N ALA A 14 5.21 19.28 6.34
CA ALA A 14 4.28 18.18 6.51
C ALA A 14 4.12 17.30 5.25
N LEU A 15 4.41 17.86 4.07
CA LEU A 15 4.26 17.13 2.80
C LEU A 15 5.25 15.96 2.67
N VAL A 16 6.48 16.13 3.17
CA VAL A 16 7.56 15.12 3.09
C VAL A 16 7.22 13.82 3.84
N PRO A 17 6.85 13.84 5.14
CA PRO A 17 6.50 12.61 5.86
C PRO A 17 5.21 11.97 5.33
N GLY A 18 4.23 12.78 4.91
CA GLY A 18 3.01 12.28 4.28
C GLY A 18 3.28 11.56 2.95
N TRP A 19 4.16 12.12 2.12
CA TRP A 19 4.58 11.50 0.86
C TRP A 19 5.39 10.21 1.10
N LEU A 20 6.30 10.22 2.08
CA LEU A 20 7.09 9.06 2.46
C LEU A 20 6.20 7.91 2.94
N PHE A 21 5.19 8.19 3.76
CA PHE A 21 4.20 7.20 4.20
C PHE A 21 3.45 6.58 3.00
N LEU A 22 2.96 7.40 2.06
CA LEU A 22 2.31 6.88 0.86
C LEU A 22 3.25 6.04 0.00
N GLN A 23 4.50 6.44 -0.15
CA GLN A 23 5.45 5.69 -0.98
C GLN A 23 5.78 4.33 -0.36
N LEU A 24 5.92 4.26 0.97
CA LEU A 24 6.07 3.01 1.70
C LEU A 24 4.83 2.11 1.51
N ARG A 25 3.63 2.67 1.54
CA ARG A 25 2.38 1.92 1.34
C ARG A 25 2.22 1.43 -0.10
N ARG A 26 2.57 2.25 -1.11
CA ARG A 26 2.57 1.89 -2.55
C ARG A 26 3.47 0.69 -2.86
N ARG A 27 4.61 0.56 -2.18
CA ARG A 27 5.50 -0.60 -2.36
C ARG A 27 4.86 -1.93 -1.94
N HIS A 28 3.87 -1.89 -1.04
CA HIS A 28 3.29 -3.10 -0.45
C HIS A 28 1.86 -3.39 -0.94
N ALA A 29 1.11 -2.37 -1.34
CA ALA A 29 -0.22 -2.55 -1.91
C ALA A 29 -0.35 -1.71 -3.19
N PRO A 30 -0.69 -2.31 -4.35
CA PRO A 30 -1.12 -1.53 -5.51
C PRO A 30 -2.37 -0.75 -5.07
N LEU A 31 -2.21 0.57 -4.92
CA LEU A 31 -3.32 1.44 -4.58
C LEU A 31 -4.32 1.34 -5.72
N GLN A 32 -5.55 0.95 -5.43
CA GLN A 32 -6.66 1.20 -6.32
C GLN A 32 -6.65 2.69 -6.68
N GLN A 33 -7.06 3.01 -7.90
CA GLN A 33 -7.19 4.37 -8.41
C GLN A 33 -8.27 5.13 -7.60
N SER A 34 -7.98 5.47 -6.36
CA SER A 34 -8.78 6.39 -5.55
C SER A 34 -8.58 7.78 -6.15
N ALA A 35 -9.68 8.51 -6.38
CA ALA A 35 -9.69 9.85 -6.94
C ALA A 35 -8.57 10.73 -6.34
N GLY A 36 -7.80 11.41 -7.20
CA GLY A 36 -6.55 12.09 -6.83
C GLY A 36 -6.66 13.06 -5.63
N LEU A 37 -7.84 13.65 -5.40
CA LEU A 37 -8.10 14.51 -4.24
C LEU A 37 -8.06 13.75 -2.90
N GLY A 38 -8.57 12.52 -2.84
CA GLY A 38 -8.56 11.71 -1.63
C GLY A 38 -7.13 11.33 -1.20
N GLN A 39 -6.27 11.01 -2.16
CA GLN A 39 -4.86 10.73 -1.89
C GLN A 39 -4.13 11.95 -1.36
N LEU A 40 -4.39 13.14 -1.91
CA LEU A 40 -3.79 14.39 -1.43
C LEU A 40 -4.23 14.73 0.00
N LEU A 41 -5.52 14.56 0.32
CA LEU A 41 -6.04 14.75 1.67
C LEU A 41 -5.44 13.75 2.65
N GLU A 42 -5.26 12.49 2.25
CA GLU A 42 -4.62 11.47 3.10
C GLU A 42 -3.15 11.81 3.38
N VAL A 43 -2.38 12.22 2.36
CA VAL A 43 -0.99 12.70 2.51
C VAL A 43 -0.93 13.85 3.48
N LEU A 44 -1.81 14.83 3.29
CA LEU A 44 -1.81 16.05 4.09
C LEU A 44 -2.23 15.77 5.53
N ALA A 45 -3.23 14.91 5.75
CA ALA A 45 -3.65 14.50 7.09
C ALA A 45 -2.56 13.73 7.83
N VAL A 46 -1.92 12.74 7.20
CA VAL A 46 -0.83 11.97 7.81
C VAL A 46 0.38 12.86 8.06
N GLY A 47 0.72 13.72 7.11
CA GLY A 47 1.79 14.70 7.22
C GLY A 47 1.60 15.66 8.38
N LEU A 48 0.40 16.25 8.51
CA LEU A 48 0.06 17.15 9.60
C LEU A 48 0.04 16.42 10.95
N ALA A 49 -0.52 15.21 11.02
CA ALA A 49 -0.57 14.43 12.26
C ALA A 49 0.84 14.09 12.76
N THR A 50 1.71 13.58 11.88
CA THR A 50 3.08 13.20 12.24
C THR A 50 3.95 14.41 12.59
N THR A 51 3.82 15.51 11.84
CA THR A 51 4.54 16.76 12.12
C THR A 51 4.04 17.42 13.40
N GLY A 52 2.73 17.38 13.65
CA GLY A 52 2.11 17.90 14.87
C GLY A 52 2.59 17.15 16.11
N ILE A 53 2.57 15.81 16.08
CA ILE A 53 3.10 14.98 17.17
C ILE A 53 4.60 15.26 17.39
N ALA A 54 5.40 15.32 16.32
CA ALA A 54 6.82 15.65 16.42
C ALA A 54 7.04 17.04 17.04
N GLY A 55 6.24 18.04 16.66
CA GLY A 55 6.29 19.39 17.21
C GLY A 55 5.96 19.43 18.69
N VAL A 56 4.92 18.70 19.12
CA VAL A 56 4.57 18.55 20.54
C VAL A 56 5.71 17.89 21.31
N VAL A 57 6.28 16.81 20.80
CA VAL A 57 7.43 16.13 21.44
C VAL A 57 8.61 17.09 21.61
N LEU A 58 8.93 17.89 20.59
CA LEU A 58 9.99 18.89 20.68
C LEU A 58 9.65 20.03 21.64
N ALA A 59 8.40 20.45 21.74
CA ALA A 59 7.97 21.51 22.65
C ALA A 59 8.06 21.12 24.12
N PHE A 60 7.82 19.85 24.43
CA PHE A 60 8.00 19.30 25.78
C PHE A 60 9.45 18.90 26.10
N LEU A 61 10.36 18.95 25.11
CA LEU A 61 11.74 18.56 25.31
C LEU A 61 12.50 19.69 26.02
N PRO A 62 13.07 19.47 27.22
CA PRO A 62 13.68 20.56 27.97
C PRO A 62 14.89 21.12 27.22
N HIS A 63 14.97 22.45 27.06
CA HIS A 63 16.04 23.09 26.30
C HIS A 63 17.46 22.70 26.78
N ARG A 64 17.61 22.42 28.09
CA ARG A 64 18.87 21.93 28.70
C ARG A 64 19.39 20.62 28.08
N TRP A 65 18.54 19.80 27.46
CA TRP A 65 18.92 18.53 26.82
C TRP A 65 19.38 18.74 25.36
N VAL A 66 18.94 19.82 24.72
CA VAL A 66 19.09 20.06 23.28
C VAL A 66 19.25 21.58 23.04
N PRO A 67 20.39 22.17 23.45
CA PRO A 67 20.62 23.62 23.39
C PRO A 67 20.76 24.16 21.95
N PHE A 68 20.95 23.26 20.97
CA PHE A 68 21.03 23.61 19.56
C PHE A 68 19.66 23.82 18.90
N LEU A 69 18.56 23.43 19.57
CA LEU A 69 17.20 23.67 19.09
C LEU A 69 16.74 25.10 19.41
N VAL A 70 15.69 25.52 18.71
CA VAL A 70 15.02 26.78 18.98
C VAL A 70 14.46 26.79 20.39
N ASP A 71 14.74 27.86 21.11
CA ASP A 71 14.11 28.18 22.38
C ASP A 71 12.73 28.78 22.10
N LEU A 72 11.68 28.05 22.44
CA LEU A 72 10.29 28.44 22.21
C LEU A 72 9.88 29.67 23.02
N GLN A 73 10.45 29.86 24.23
CA GLN A 73 10.15 31.04 25.05
C GLN A 73 10.80 32.28 24.42
N ALA A 74 12.10 32.18 24.10
CA ALA A 74 12.81 33.27 23.43
C ALA A 74 12.19 33.60 22.05
N TRP A 75 11.72 32.60 21.30
CA TRP A 75 11.00 32.86 20.05
C TRP A 75 9.63 33.52 20.29
N ALA A 76 8.86 33.09 21.30
CA ALA A 76 7.59 33.73 21.62
C ALA A 76 7.77 35.22 21.99
N ASP A 77 8.87 35.55 22.68
CA ASP A 77 9.17 36.91 23.13
C ASP A 77 9.74 37.80 22.02
N LEU A 78 10.66 37.28 21.20
CA LEU A 78 11.41 38.04 20.19
C LEU A 78 10.81 37.94 18.77
N GLY A 79 9.93 36.97 18.54
CA GLY A 79 9.23 36.76 17.27
C GLY A 79 10.17 36.62 16.08
N GLY A 80 9.92 37.41 15.03
CA GLY A 80 10.71 37.38 13.78
C GLY A 80 12.18 37.79 13.94
N SER A 81 12.50 38.60 14.96
CA SER A 81 13.89 39.03 15.23
C SER A 81 14.77 37.88 15.73
N TYR A 82 14.18 36.90 16.44
CA TYR A 82 14.88 35.68 16.83
C TYR A 82 15.32 34.88 15.60
N ALA A 83 14.47 34.85 14.57
CA ALA A 83 14.69 34.02 13.40
C ALA A 83 15.85 34.50 12.54
N THR A 84 15.99 35.81 12.38
CA THR A 84 17.11 36.41 11.68
C THR A 84 18.41 36.32 12.48
N ALA A 85 18.32 36.38 13.82
CA ALA A 85 19.48 36.26 14.70
C ALA A 85 20.02 34.82 14.82
N ASN A 86 19.16 33.80 14.70
CA ASN A 86 19.53 32.40 14.95
C ASN A 86 19.15 31.43 13.81
N PRO A 87 19.59 31.66 12.55
CA PRO A 87 19.19 30.84 11.41
C PRO A 87 19.63 29.37 11.54
N ARG A 88 20.79 29.12 12.17
CA ARG A 88 21.31 27.77 12.40
C ARG A 88 20.41 26.94 13.32
N ARG A 89 19.87 27.55 14.38
CA ARG A 89 18.98 26.87 15.34
C ARG A 89 17.66 26.53 14.68
N ILE A 90 17.12 27.44 13.86
CA ILE A 90 15.91 27.17 13.06
C ILE A 90 16.12 26.00 12.12
N LEU A 91 17.23 26.02 11.37
CA LEU A 91 17.53 24.94 10.43
C LEU A 91 17.65 23.60 11.17
N ALA A 92 18.39 23.57 12.29
CA ALA A 92 18.53 22.38 13.11
C ALA A 92 17.19 21.87 13.64
N THR A 93 16.33 22.75 14.15
CA THR A 93 14.99 22.37 14.63
C THR A 93 14.11 21.85 13.50
N ALA A 94 14.12 22.50 12.33
CA ALA A 94 13.37 22.03 11.17
C ALA A 94 13.84 20.64 10.71
N THR A 95 15.16 20.40 10.67
CA THR A 95 15.71 19.09 10.33
C THR A 95 15.32 18.02 11.34
N VAL A 96 15.46 18.28 12.64
CA VAL A 96 15.08 17.32 13.69
C VAL A 96 13.58 17.01 13.65
N LEU A 97 12.74 18.04 13.47
CA LEU A 97 11.30 17.87 13.33
C LEU A 97 10.94 16.95 12.17
N LEU A 98 11.56 17.17 11.00
CA LEU A 98 11.30 16.39 9.80
C LEU A 98 11.78 14.94 9.93
N VAL A 99 12.95 14.72 10.55
CA VAL A 99 13.46 13.38 10.85
C VAL A 99 12.52 12.65 11.80
N LEU A 100 12.07 13.30 12.87
CA LEU A 100 11.17 12.72 13.86
C LEU A 100 9.79 12.40 13.26
N ALA A 101 9.21 13.31 12.49
CA ALA A 101 7.95 13.08 11.79
C ALA A 101 8.06 11.91 10.79
N SER A 102 9.18 11.81 10.07
CA SER A 102 9.44 10.71 9.13
C SER A 102 9.61 9.37 9.84
N LEU A 103 10.29 9.36 11.00
CA LEU A 103 10.40 8.18 11.86
C LEU A 103 9.03 7.73 12.37
N LEU A 104 8.19 8.66 12.84
CA LEU A 104 6.83 8.37 13.29
C LEU A 104 5.99 7.76 12.18
N ALA A 105 6.04 8.33 10.97
CA ALA A 105 5.37 7.79 9.79
C ALA A 105 5.84 6.35 9.48
N TRP A 106 7.15 6.11 9.52
CA TRP A 106 7.74 4.79 9.29
C TRP A 106 7.36 3.76 10.37
N THR A 107 7.41 4.15 11.65
CA THR A 107 6.99 3.28 12.75
C THR A 107 5.49 2.98 12.71
N GLY A 108 4.68 3.99 12.35
CA GLY A 108 3.25 3.85 12.16
C GLY A 108 2.95 2.78 11.12
N ASP A 109 3.55 2.89 9.92
CA ASP A 109 3.43 1.86 8.87
C ASP A 109 3.81 0.48 9.41
N ARG A 110 4.94 0.36 10.12
CA ARG A 110 5.41 -0.93 10.66
C ARG A 110 4.45 -1.54 11.68
N VAL A 111 3.87 -0.73 12.58
CA VAL A 111 2.91 -1.18 13.59
C VAL A 111 1.59 -1.58 12.94
N PHE A 112 1.06 -0.75 12.03
CA PHE A 112 -0.14 -1.07 11.27
C PHE A 112 0.02 -2.35 10.45
N ARG A 113 1.20 -2.59 9.89
CA ARG A 113 1.52 -3.85 9.18
C ARG A 113 1.51 -5.06 10.11
N ARG A 114 2.08 -4.96 11.31
CA ARG A 114 2.11 -6.06 12.29
C ARG A 114 0.73 -6.45 12.81
N GLN A 115 -0.22 -5.51 12.83
CA GLN A 115 -1.58 -5.76 13.32
C GLN A 115 -2.51 -6.32 12.23
N ARG A 116 -2.10 -6.33 10.96
CA ARG A 116 -2.92 -6.79 9.83
C ARG A 116 -2.91 -8.30 9.60
N THR A 117 -2.64 -9.10 10.63
CA THR A 117 -2.32 -10.53 10.42
C THR A 117 -3.52 -11.43 10.10
N GLU A 118 -4.79 -11.07 10.35
CA GLU A 118 -5.84 -12.12 10.28
C GLU A 118 -7.18 -11.78 9.59
N LEU A 119 -7.50 -10.53 9.29
CA LEU A 119 -8.72 -10.19 8.53
C LEU A 119 -8.47 -9.02 7.59
N TYR A 120 -8.16 -9.34 6.34
CA TYR A 120 -8.00 -8.36 5.27
C TYR A 120 -9.38 -8.00 4.70
N LEU A 121 -9.99 -6.93 5.22
CA LEU A 121 -11.16 -6.25 4.64
C LEU A 121 -10.77 -5.35 3.45
N GLY A 122 -9.71 -5.72 2.74
CA GLY A 122 -9.17 -5.00 1.58
C GLY A 122 -9.89 -5.38 0.29
N PRO A 123 -9.70 -4.61 -0.78
CA PRO A 123 -10.48 -4.78 -2.00
C PRO A 123 -10.15 -6.11 -2.69
N GLY A 124 -11.13 -7.01 -2.67
CA GLY A 124 -11.20 -8.23 -3.47
C GLY A 124 -10.50 -9.42 -2.82
N ALA A 125 -11.26 -10.33 -2.24
CA ALA A 125 -10.79 -11.66 -1.82
C ALA A 125 -9.98 -12.39 -2.91
N TRP A 126 -10.28 -12.09 -4.19
CA TRP A 126 -9.57 -12.58 -5.37
C TRP A 126 -8.10 -12.18 -5.42
N VAL A 127 -7.77 -10.91 -5.12
CA VAL A 127 -6.39 -10.42 -5.18
C VAL A 127 -5.54 -11.19 -4.17
N HIS A 128 -6.07 -11.45 -2.99
CA HIS A 128 -5.34 -12.16 -1.95
C HIS A 128 -5.21 -13.65 -2.27
N ALA A 129 -6.33 -14.30 -2.64
CA ALA A 129 -6.35 -15.72 -2.97
C ALA A 129 -5.45 -16.09 -4.16
N LEU A 130 -5.30 -15.19 -5.14
CA LEU A 130 -4.50 -15.43 -6.34
C LEU A 130 -3.04 -14.96 -6.22
N ARG A 131 -2.76 -13.96 -5.37
CA ARG A 131 -1.42 -13.36 -5.26
C ARG A 131 -0.56 -13.99 -4.17
N GLU A 132 -1.16 -14.49 -3.10
CA GLU A 132 -0.41 -15.21 -2.07
C GLU A 132 -0.21 -16.66 -2.49
N ARG A 133 1.07 -17.02 -2.71
CA ARG A 133 1.49 -18.33 -3.18
C ARG A 133 2.61 -18.85 -2.28
N PRO A 134 2.48 -20.06 -1.70
CA PRO A 134 3.60 -20.72 -1.05
C PRO A 134 4.77 -20.90 -2.02
N LYS A 135 6.01 -20.66 -1.56
CA LYS A 135 7.21 -20.81 -2.38
C LYS A 135 7.28 -22.24 -2.97
N GLY A 136 7.54 -22.35 -4.28
CA GLY A 136 7.70 -23.64 -4.97
C GLY A 136 6.41 -24.42 -5.25
N THR A 137 5.24 -23.82 -5.05
CA THR A 137 3.96 -24.35 -5.58
C THR A 137 3.62 -23.67 -6.90
N VAL A 138 2.61 -24.05 -7.69
CA VAL A 138 2.00 -23.31 -8.82
C VAL A 138 0.47 -23.28 -8.63
N PRO A 139 -0.20 -22.15 -8.91
CA PRO A 139 -1.65 -22.04 -8.74
C PRO A 139 -2.40 -22.74 -9.87
N TYR A 140 -3.20 -23.74 -9.50
CA TYR A 140 -4.18 -24.42 -10.34
C TYR A 140 -5.56 -23.90 -9.98
N LEU A 141 -6.30 -23.40 -10.97
CA LEU A 141 -7.60 -22.77 -10.77
C LEU A 141 -8.71 -23.68 -11.28
N GLY A 142 -9.83 -23.68 -10.56
CA GLY A 142 -11.12 -24.13 -11.07
C GLY A 142 -12.05 -22.92 -11.22
N LEU A 143 -12.48 -22.65 -12.44
CA LEU A 143 -13.40 -21.57 -12.79
C LEU A 143 -14.76 -22.18 -13.07
N ALA A 144 -15.73 -21.99 -12.18
CA ALA A 144 -17.10 -22.35 -12.47
C ALA A 144 -17.77 -21.19 -13.19
N LEU A 145 -18.24 -21.43 -14.40
CA LEU A 145 -18.87 -20.43 -15.25
C LEU A 145 -20.36 -20.26 -14.91
N GLN A 146 -20.98 -19.19 -15.41
CA GLN A 146 -22.40 -18.90 -15.20
C GLN A 146 -23.32 -19.98 -15.80
N ASP A 147 -22.91 -20.60 -16.91
CA ASP A 147 -23.62 -21.70 -17.57
C ASP A 147 -23.48 -23.04 -16.80
N GLY A 148 -22.69 -23.07 -15.72
CA GLY A 148 -22.41 -24.25 -14.91
C GLY A 148 -21.24 -25.10 -15.42
N THR A 149 -20.60 -24.71 -16.52
CA THR A 149 -19.36 -25.35 -16.99
C THR A 149 -18.24 -25.09 -15.99
N LEU A 150 -17.51 -26.14 -15.60
CA LEU A 150 -16.30 -26.01 -14.80
C LEU A 150 -15.08 -26.10 -15.71
N VAL A 151 -14.22 -25.07 -15.66
CA VAL A 151 -12.97 -25.05 -16.40
C VAL A 151 -11.79 -25.02 -15.44
N GLU A 152 -10.87 -25.95 -15.59
CA GLU A 152 -9.72 -26.08 -14.72
C GLU A 152 -8.41 -25.96 -15.51
N GLY A 153 -7.39 -25.37 -14.89
CA GLY A 153 -6.06 -25.25 -15.51
C GLY A 153 -5.06 -24.48 -14.66
N LEU A 154 -3.82 -24.40 -15.11
CA LEU A 154 -2.78 -23.62 -14.43
C LEU A 154 -3.00 -22.13 -14.68
N MET A 155 -2.92 -21.29 -13.64
CA MET A 155 -3.05 -19.85 -13.82
C MET A 155 -1.83 -19.30 -14.57
N HIS A 156 -2.08 -18.60 -15.67
CA HIS A 156 -1.07 -17.84 -16.40
C HIS A 156 -1.00 -16.39 -15.91
N SER A 157 -2.13 -15.69 -15.93
CA SER A 157 -2.21 -14.28 -15.56
C SER A 157 -3.64 -13.91 -15.17
N CYS A 158 -3.82 -12.87 -14.37
CA CYS A 158 -5.13 -12.28 -14.06
C CYS A 158 -5.02 -10.76 -14.05
N SER A 159 -6.05 -10.06 -14.54
CA SER A 159 -6.16 -8.61 -14.30
C SER A 159 -6.69 -8.39 -12.89
N LEU A 160 -5.91 -7.69 -12.07
CA LEU A 160 -6.21 -7.42 -10.66
C LEU A 160 -6.65 -5.96 -10.43
N GLU A 161 -6.64 -5.14 -11.49
CA GLU A 161 -7.05 -3.75 -11.39
C GLU A 161 -8.58 -3.66 -11.33
N ALA A 162 -9.11 -2.89 -10.37
CA ALA A 162 -10.55 -2.76 -10.19
C ALA A 162 -11.24 -1.91 -11.27
N SER A 163 -10.47 -1.19 -12.08
CA SER A 163 -10.96 -0.37 -13.20
C SER A 163 -11.04 -1.13 -14.52
N GLU A 164 -10.40 -2.29 -14.62
CA GLU A 164 -10.43 -3.15 -15.81
C GLU A 164 -11.37 -4.34 -15.59
N THR A 165 -11.92 -4.90 -16.67
CA THR A 165 -12.61 -6.19 -16.64
C THR A 165 -11.62 -7.25 -16.14
N ARG A 166 -11.93 -7.92 -15.02
CA ARG A 166 -11.01 -8.87 -14.40
C ARG A 166 -11.00 -10.19 -15.15
N ASP A 167 -10.13 -10.28 -16.14
CA ASP A 167 -10.01 -11.50 -16.92
C ASP A 167 -9.00 -12.45 -16.25
N VAL A 168 -9.31 -13.75 -16.30
CA VAL A 168 -8.43 -14.82 -15.82
C VAL A 168 -7.95 -15.64 -17.01
N ALA A 169 -6.63 -15.75 -17.18
CA ALA A 169 -6.00 -16.57 -18.20
C ALA A 169 -5.46 -17.87 -17.59
N LEU A 170 -5.88 -19.00 -18.14
CA LEU A 170 -5.38 -20.34 -17.85
C LEU A 170 -4.41 -20.79 -18.94
N MET A 171 -3.49 -21.68 -18.58
CA MET A 171 -2.60 -22.39 -19.51
C MET A 171 -2.79 -23.90 -19.39
N ALA A 172 -2.39 -24.62 -20.45
CA ALA A 172 -2.41 -26.08 -20.50
C ALA A 172 -1.71 -26.72 -19.29
N PRO A 173 -2.19 -27.88 -18.80
CA PRO A 173 -3.35 -28.62 -19.30
C PRO A 173 -4.67 -27.95 -18.89
N ILE A 174 -5.61 -27.82 -19.84
CA ILE A 174 -6.94 -27.26 -19.61
C ILE A 174 -7.97 -28.39 -19.64
N ARG A 175 -8.79 -28.45 -18.59
CA ARG A 175 -9.88 -29.41 -18.42
C ARG A 175 -11.20 -28.67 -18.42
N VAL A 176 -12.18 -29.21 -19.13
CA VAL A 176 -13.54 -28.65 -19.21
C VAL A 176 -14.54 -29.74 -18.84
N THR A 177 -15.32 -29.48 -17.81
CA THR A 177 -16.41 -30.33 -17.34
C THR A 177 -17.73 -29.60 -17.60
N PRO A 178 -18.50 -30.03 -18.62
CA PRO A 178 -19.83 -29.50 -18.88
C PRO A 178 -20.76 -29.65 -17.65
N PRO A 179 -21.81 -28.83 -17.52
CA PRO A 179 -22.70 -28.84 -16.35
C PRO A 179 -23.42 -30.17 -16.12
N THR A 180 -23.61 -30.97 -17.17
CA THR A 180 -24.28 -32.27 -17.12
C THR A 180 -23.32 -33.46 -17.05
N ALA A 181 -22.02 -33.23 -17.19
CA ALA A 181 -21.01 -34.26 -17.22
C ALA A 181 -20.37 -34.45 -15.84
N THR A 182 -20.05 -35.70 -15.51
CA THR A 182 -19.30 -36.04 -14.29
C THR A 182 -17.80 -36.11 -14.54
N GLU A 183 -17.40 -36.28 -15.80
CA GLU A 183 -15.99 -36.42 -16.20
C GLU A 183 -15.50 -35.17 -16.93
N ALA A 184 -14.26 -34.79 -16.62
CA ALA A 184 -13.58 -33.66 -17.23
C ALA A 184 -12.96 -34.07 -18.58
N ASN A 185 -13.31 -33.35 -19.64
CA ASN A 185 -12.67 -33.51 -20.94
C ASN A 185 -11.41 -32.66 -20.99
N THR A 186 -10.28 -33.26 -21.37
CA THR A 186 -9.06 -32.50 -21.65
C THR A 186 -9.17 -31.92 -23.04
N VAL A 187 -9.03 -30.61 -23.17
CA VAL A 187 -9.11 -29.92 -24.46
C VAL A 187 -7.70 -29.56 -24.91
N ASP A 188 -7.39 -29.77 -26.18
CA ASP A 188 -6.12 -29.37 -26.78
C ASP A 188 -6.07 -27.85 -27.03
N MET A 189 -6.05 -27.10 -25.91
CA MET A 189 -5.92 -25.65 -25.90
C MET A 189 -4.70 -25.26 -25.08
N GLN A 190 -3.87 -24.37 -25.62
CA GLN A 190 -2.68 -23.89 -24.91
C GLN A 190 -3.02 -22.83 -23.87
N ARG A 191 -4.03 -21.99 -24.16
CA ARG A 191 -4.46 -20.87 -23.33
C ARG A 191 -5.97 -20.68 -23.44
N LEU A 192 -6.59 -20.27 -22.33
CA LEU A 192 -7.98 -19.85 -22.28
C LEU A 192 -8.07 -18.58 -21.45
N VAL A 193 -8.78 -17.57 -21.96
CA VAL A 193 -9.09 -16.35 -21.21
C VAL A 193 -10.57 -16.33 -20.90
N VAL A 194 -10.92 -16.20 -19.62
CA VAL A 194 -12.29 -16.16 -19.13
C VAL A 194 -12.53 -14.80 -18.47
N PRO A 195 -13.50 -14.00 -18.96
CA PRO A 195 -13.80 -12.72 -18.35
C PRO A 195 -14.59 -12.86 -17.05
N GLU A 196 -14.38 -11.95 -16.09
CA GLU A 196 -15.03 -11.97 -14.75
C GLU A 196 -16.53 -12.21 -14.81
N ARG A 197 -17.21 -11.56 -15.76
CA ARG A 197 -18.66 -11.63 -15.92
C ARG A 197 -19.16 -13.04 -16.18
N GLU A 198 -18.35 -13.92 -16.74
CA GLU A 198 -18.72 -15.32 -17.00
C GLU A 198 -18.41 -16.22 -15.81
N ILE A 199 -17.65 -15.75 -14.81
CA ILE A 199 -17.19 -16.55 -13.68
C ILE A 199 -18.19 -16.41 -12.52
N ARG A 200 -18.76 -17.55 -12.11
CA ARG A 200 -19.63 -17.65 -10.95
C ARG A 200 -18.84 -17.76 -9.65
N TYR A 201 -17.81 -18.59 -9.62
CA TYR A 201 -16.87 -18.70 -8.50
C TYR A 201 -15.51 -19.25 -8.96
N ILE A 202 -14.48 -19.02 -8.14
CA ILE A 202 -13.12 -19.51 -8.36
C ILE A 202 -12.69 -20.38 -7.19
N THR A 203 -12.08 -21.51 -7.49
CA THR A 203 -11.31 -22.31 -6.54
C THR A 203 -9.82 -22.23 -6.89
N VAL A 204 -8.98 -22.21 -5.86
CA VAL A 204 -7.51 -22.11 -6.01
C VAL A 204 -6.88 -23.28 -5.27
N LEU A 205 -6.04 -24.04 -5.97
CA LEU A 205 -5.23 -25.10 -5.41
C LEU A 205 -3.76 -24.80 -5.72
N HIS A 206 -2.89 -24.92 -4.73
CA HIS A 206 -1.44 -24.76 -4.91
C HIS A 206 -0.80 -26.13 -5.07
N LEU A 207 -0.48 -26.49 -6.31
CA LEU A 207 0.20 -27.75 -6.62
C LEU A 207 1.71 -27.56 -6.45
N PRO A 208 2.52 -28.58 -6.07
CA PRO A 208 3.97 -28.47 -6.14
C PRO A 208 4.38 -28.11 -7.57
N GLU A 209 5.29 -27.14 -7.71
CA GLU A 209 5.90 -26.87 -9.02
C GLU A 209 6.65 -28.13 -9.41
N ALA A 210 6.21 -28.77 -10.51
CA ALA A 210 6.87 -29.96 -11.01
C ALA A 210 8.34 -29.58 -11.22
N SER A 211 9.22 -30.18 -10.41
CA SER A 211 10.66 -29.99 -10.56
C SER A 211 10.99 -30.30 -12.01
N PRO A 212 11.79 -29.47 -12.71
CA PRO A 212 12.27 -29.79 -14.04
C PRO A 212 13.23 -30.99 -13.94
N ALA A 213 12.68 -32.18 -13.71
CA ALA A 213 13.38 -33.44 -13.70
C ALA A 213 13.44 -33.93 -15.15
N GLY A 214 14.59 -33.73 -15.78
CA GLY A 214 15.03 -34.47 -16.95
C GLY A 214 14.43 -34.03 -18.29
N ARG A 215 15.06 -33.03 -18.93
CA ARG A 215 15.34 -33.10 -20.36
C ARG A 215 16.83 -33.22 -20.55
#